data_AF-A0A9D1VCH5-F1
#
_entry.id   AF-A0A9D1VCH5-F1
#
_cell.length_a   1.000
_cell.length_b   1.000
_cell.length_c   1.000
_cell.angle_alpha   90.00
_cell.angle_beta   90.00
_cell.angle_gamma   90.00
#
_symmetry.space_group_name_H-M   'P 1'
#
loop_
_entity.id
_entity.type
_entity.pdbx_description
1 polymer ?
#
loop_
_entity_poly.entity_id
_entity_poly.type
_entity_poly.pdbx_seq_one_letter_code
_entity_poly.pdbx_strand_id
1 'polypeptide(L)' 'MIRRLFLTASLLLGSAACLAQAAPQSGTEHLYDRHGNYQGRVVTDASGNKRYYDRHGNYQGRSQSNGNGG' A
#
# COMPACT_ATOMS: atom_id res chain seq x y z
N MET A 1 -51.43 7.60 33.50
CA MET A 1 -50.22 7.05 34.14
C MET A 1 -49.08 7.07 33.14
N ILE A 2 -48.18 8.03 33.30
CA ILE A 2 -46.89 8.17 32.60
C ILE A 2 -45.95 7.07 33.11
N ARG A 3 -45.30 6.29 32.24
CA ARG A 3 -44.00 5.63 32.52
C ARG A 3 -43.46 4.81 31.34
N ARG A 4 -42.21 5.15 30.95
CA ARG A 4 -41.18 4.35 30.22
C ARG A 4 -41.34 4.35 28.70
N LEU A 5 -40.72 5.20 27.86
CA LEU A 5 -39.39 5.84 27.84
C LEU A 5 -38.24 4.98 28.37
N PHE A 6 -37.81 3.98 27.59
CA PHE A 6 -36.47 3.37 27.60
C PHE A 6 -36.31 2.70 26.22
N LEU A 7 -35.89 3.41 25.17
CA LEU A 7 -34.50 3.72 24.86
C LEU A 7 -33.56 2.52 25.11
N THR A 8 -33.65 1.50 24.25
CA THR A 8 -32.52 0.58 24.01
C THR A 8 -32.39 0.40 22.50
N ALA A 9 -31.92 1.48 21.87
CA ALA A 9 -31.41 1.45 20.50
C ALA A 9 -30.22 0.47 20.48
N SER A 10 -30.52 -0.77 20.12
CA SER A 10 -29.55 -1.85 20.04
C SER A 10 -28.67 -1.60 18.82
N LEU A 11 -27.49 -1.04 19.09
CA LEU A 11 -26.21 -1.59 18.69
C LEU A 11 -26.19 -2.28 17.32
N LEU A 12 -26.04 -1.50 16.26
CA LEU A 12 -25.34 -1.95 15.07
C LEU A 12 -24.44 -0.79 14.63
N LEU A 13 -23.30 -0.68 15.32
CA LEU A 13 -22.08 -0.11 14.75
C LEU A 13 -21.76 -0.97 13.52
N GLY A 14 -22.38 -0.64 12.39
CA GLY A 14 -21.95 -1.07 11.08
C GLY A 14 -20.65 -0.36 10.78
N SER A 15 -19.56 -0.82 11.40
CA SER A 15 -18.21 -0.51 10.98
C SER A 15 -18.11 -0.99 9.53
N ALA A 16 -18.27 -0.05 8.60
CA ALA A 16 -17.78 -0.19 7.25
C ALA A 16 -16.26 -0.39 7.38
N ALA A 17 -15.86 -1.64 7.57
CA ALA A 17 -14.51 -2.08 7.33
C ALA A 17 -14.26 -1.74 5.87
N CYS A 18 -13.72 -0.55 5.65
CA CYS A 18 -13.20 -0.13 4.38
C CYS A 18 -12.18 -1.20 4.04
N LEU A 19 -12.55 -2.11 3.14
CA LEU A 19 -11.63 -3.02 2.48
C LEU A 19 -10.72 -2.09 1.68
N ALA A 20 -9.69 -1.56 2.35
CA ALA A 20 -8.59 -0.85 1.74
C ALA A 20 -7.86 -1.89 0.90
N GLN A 21 -8.40 -2.13 -0.29
CA GLN A 21 -7.78 -2.93 -1.32
C GLN A 21 -6.38 -2.34 -1.47
N ALA A 22 -5.35 -3.10 -1.09
CA ALA A 22 -3.95 -2.75 -1.26
C ALA A 22 -3.66 -2.75 -2.77
N ALA A 23 -4.17 -1.74 -3.47
CA ALA A 23 -3.79 -1.48 -4.84
C ALA A 23 -2.29 -1.24 -4.86
N PRO A 24 -1.55 -1.79 -5.83
CA PRO A 24 -0.12 -1.53 -5.97
C PRO A 24 0.09 -0.02 -6.05
N GLN A 25 0.66 0.54 -4.98
CA GLN A 25 0.95 1.97 -4.91
C GLN A 25 2.08 2.26 -5.89
N SER A 26 1.77 2.93 -6.99
CA SER A 26 2.78 3.43 -7.90
C SER A 26 3.63 4.47 -7.17
N GLY A 27 4.94 4.33 -7.21
CA GLY A 27 5.83 5.18 -6.41
C GLY A 27 7.29 4.98 -6.76
N THR A 28 8.11 5.97 -6.41
CA THR A 28 9.56 5.90 -6.52
C THR A 28 10.16 5.79 -5.12
N GLU A 29 10.90 4.72 -4.89
CA GLU A 29 11.62 4.46 -3.65
C GLU A 29 13.11 4.69 -3.88
N HIS A 30 13.79 5.38 -2.96
CA HIS A 30 15.22 5.61 -3.02
C HIS A 30 15.92 4.62 -2.08
N LEU A 31 16.91 3.92 -2.60
CA LEU A 31 17.69 2.92 -1.88
C LEU A 31 18.93 3.59 -1.28
N TYR A 32 19.16 3.37 0.00
CA TYR A 32 20.33 3.86 0.73
C TYR A 32 21.04 2.69 1.41
N ASP A 33 22.36 2.77 1.54
CA ASP A 33 23.11 1.82 2.37
C ASP A 33 23.00 2.15 3.87
N ARG A 34 23.62 1.31 4.71
CA ARG A 34 23.64 1.49 6.18
C ARG A 34 24.31 2.79 6.65
N HIS A 35 25.08 3.44 5.78
CA HIS A 35 25.77 4.69 6.04
C HIS A 35 25.01 5.90 5.48
N GLY A 36 23.85 5.66 4.83
CA GLY A 36 23.03 6.71 4.21
C GLY A 36 23.46 7.10 2.80
N ASN A 37 24.39 6.36 2.16
CA ASN A 37 24.76 6.68 0.78
C ASN A 37 23.69 6.19 -0.19
N TYR A 38 23.35 7.04 -1.16
CA TYR A 38 22.40 6.70 -2.21
C TYR A 38 22.96 5.59 -3.12
N GLN A 39 22.22 4.48 -3.21
CA GLN A 39 22.57 3.30 -4.00
C GLN A 39 21.77 3.20 -5.30
N GLY A 40 20.63 3.90 -5.39
CA GLY A 40 19.77 3.84 -6.57
C GLY A 40 18.31 4.04 -6.24
N ARG A 41 17.43 3.75 -7.21
CA ARG A 41 15.99 3.87 -7.01
C ARG A 41 15.22 2.71 -7.59
N VAL A 42 14.06 2.44 -7.00
CA VAL A 42 13.06 1.50 -7.49
C VAL A 42 11.83 2.28 -7.90
N VAL A 43 11.37 2.09 -9.13
CA VAL A 43 10.15 2.70 -9.64
C VAL A 43 9.10 1.61 -9.76
N THR A 44 8.02 1.72 -8.98
CA THR A 44 6.87 0.82 -9.02
C THR A 44 5.77 1.45 -9.86
N ASP A 45 5.27 0.72 -10.86
CA ASP A 45 4.12 1.16 -11.65
C ASP A 45 2.78 0.79 -10.98
N ALA A 46 1.68 1.32 -11.52
CA ALA A 46 0.33 1.05 -11.03
C ALA A 46 -0.14 -0.39 -11.25
N SER A 47 0.64 -1.22 -11.95
CA SER A 47 0.42 -2.67 -12.09
C SER A 47 1.29 -3.47 -11.12
N GLY A 48 2.09 -2.81 -10.28
CA GLY A 48 2.99 -3.44 -9.32
C GLY A 48 4.32 -3.91 -9.91
N ASN A 49 4.64 -3.61 -11.17
CA ASN A 49 5.97 -3.92 -11.71
C ASN A 49 6.99 -2.91 -11.19
N LYS A 50 8.19 -3.40 -10.87
CA LYS A 50 9.29 -2.62 -10.33
C LYS A 50 10.40 -2.48 -11.37
N ARG A 51 10.96 -1.28 -11.53
CA ARG A 51 12.15 -0.99 -12.34
C ARG A 51 13.27 -0.54 -11.43
N TYR A 52 14.45 -1.13 -11.57
CA TYR A 52 15.60 -0.86 -10.73
C TYR A 52 16.60 0.00 -11.49
N TYR A 53 17.10 1.04 -10.83
CA TYR A 53 18.12 1.93 -11.34
C TYR A 53 19.25 2.03 -10.32
N ASP A 54 20.49 2.05 -10.78
CA ASP A 54 21.63 2.29 -9.91
C ASP A 54 21.75 3.78 -9.50
N ARG A 55 22.76 4.08 -8.69
CA ARG A 55 23.06 5.44 -8.22
C ARG A 55 23.34 6.45 -9.33
N HIS A 56 23.78 5.98 -10.50
CA HIS A 56 24.07 6.80 -11.69
C HIS A 56 22.84 6.95 -12.59
N GLY A 57 21.75 6.24 -12.30
CA GLY A 57 20.53 6.23 -13.09
C GLY A 57 20.52 5.20 -14.21
N ASN A 58 21.51 4.30 -14.29
CA ASN A 58 21.49 3.23 -15.28
C ASN A 58 20.46 2.18 -14.88
N TYR A 59 19.73 1.68 -15.87
CA TYR A 59 18.74 0.64 -15.68
C TYR A 59 19.42 -0.70 -15.38
N GLN A 60 19.08 -1.27 -14.22
CA GLN A 60 19.64 -2.54 -13.74
C GLN A 60 18.70 -3.72 -13.98
N GLY A 61 17.42 -3.46 -14.26
CA GLY A 61 16.45 -4.50 -14.56
C GLY A 61 15.03 -4.18 -14.11
N ARG A 62 14.14 -5.15 -14.29
CA ARG A 62 12.73 -5.08 -13.93
C ARG A 62 12.29 -6.35 -13.22
N SER A 63 11.47 -6.19 -12.19
CA SER A 63 10.66 -7.26 -11.61
C SER A 63 9.22 -7.05 -12.06
N GLN A 64 8.61 -8.10 -12.61
CA GLN A 64 7.19 -8.10 -12.91
C GLN A 64 6.47 -8.76 -11.74
N SER A 65 5.47 -8.07 -11.18
CA SER A 65 4.58 -8.71 -10.22
C SER A 65 3.53 -9.45 -11.05
N ASN A 66 3.86 -10.68 -11.47
CA ASN A 66 2.83 -11.59 -11.96
C ASN A 66 1.97 -11.95 -10.75
N GLY A 67 0.88 -11.21 -10.57
CA GLY A 67 -0.15 -11.50 -9.57
C GLY A 67 -0.88 -12.80 -9.91
N ASN A 68 -0.17 -13.93 -9.87
CA ASN A 68 -0.75 -15.24 -10.04
C ASN A 68 -0.36 -16.11 -8.85
N GLY A 69 -1.31 -16.33 -7.94
CA GLY A 69 -1.16 -17.26 -6.85
C GLY A 69 -2.19 -17.10 -5.73
N GLY A 70 -3.43 -17.53 -5.99
CA GLY A 70 -4.35 -18.10 -4.97
C GLY A 70 -5.39 -17.16 -4.38
#